data_AF-R4KLL7-F1
#
_entry.id   AF-R4KLL7-F1
#
_cell.length_a   1.000
_cell.length_b   1.000
_cell.length_c   1.000
_cell.angle_alpha   90.00
_cell.angle_beta   90.00
_cell.angle_gamma   90.00
#
_symmetry.space_group_name_H-M   'P 1'
#
loop_
_entity.id
_entity.type
_entity.pdbx_description
1 polymer ?
#
loop_
_entity_poly.entity_id
_entity_poly.type
_entity_poly.pdbx_seq_one_letter_code
_entity_poly.pdbx_strand_id
1 'polypeptide(L)'
;MEKILPKMRVFSPLHRQYIIAVLNEVINYYGDSLVGCAVFGSYARGDNRKNSDLDLLIILTSAPGFSRRLGDFVENVEMKHEKLAQTLYEQEDIFIELSPYILTREEALKVHPIYFDLVEYHYLIYDPENIIASIINSAANLLEKLGARKSRTNNTWEWDTGKMGFLGGMDL
;
A
#
# COMPACT_ATOMS: atom_id res chain seq x y z
N MET A 1 12.75 -7.53 -5.65
CA MET A 1 12.09 -8.17 -4.49
C MET A 1 13.06 -8.51 -3.36
N GLU A 2 14.07 -9.35 -3.58
CA GLU A 2 14.97 -9.86 -2.51
C GLU A 2 15.69 -8.78 -1.68
N LYS A 3 15.89 -7.57 -2.22
CA LYS A 3 16.50 -6.44 -1.50
C LYS A 3 15.53 -5.67 -0.58
N ILE A 4 14.22 -5.83 -0.74
CA ILE A 4 13.17 -5.05 -0.03
C ILE A 4 12.66 -5.80 1.20
N LEU A 5 12.44 -7.12 1.05
CA LEU A 5 11.94 -8.01 2.09
C LEU A 5 12.81 -8.22 3.35
N PRO A 6 14.12 -7.93 3.37
CA PRO A 6 14.90 -8.01 4.62
C PRO A 6 14.45 -6.98 5.67
N LYS A 7 13.73 -5.93 5.27
CA LYS A 7 13.28 -4.85 6.15
C LYS A 7 11.85 -5.03 6.66
N MET A 8 11.01 -5.81 5.96
CA MET A 8 9.65 -6.12 6.41
C MET A 8 9.67 -7.22 7.47
N ARG A 9 8.86 -7.05 8.52
CA ARG A 9 8.65 -8.09 9.53
C ARG A 9 7.80 -9.21 8.93
N VAL A 10 8.40 -10.39 8.84
CA VAL A 10 7.74 -11.64 8.44
C VAL A 10 7.74 -12.60 9.62
N PHE A 11 6.75 -13.49 9.67
CA PHE A 11 6.56 -14.43 10.79
C PHE A 11 7.15 -15.82 10.53
N SER A 12 7.34 -16.19 9.26
CA SER A 12 7.87 -17.48 8.84
C SER A 12 8.45 -17.41 7.42
N PRO A 13 9.19 -18.44 6.97
CA PRO A 13 9.58 -18.58 5.56
C PRO A 13 8.40 -18.67 4.60
N LEU A 14 7.31 -19.34 5.00
CA LEU A 14 6.10 -19.47 4.18
C LEU A 14 5.40 -18.12 4.01
N HIS A 15 5.32 -17.32 5.07
CA HIS A 15 4.75 -16.00 5.03
C HIS A 15 5.57 -15.07 4.12
N ARG A 16 6.90 -15.15 4.21
CA ARG A 16 7.79 -14.43 3.28
C ARG A 16 7.54 -14.86 1.83
N GLN A 17 7.39 -16.16 1.57
CA GLN A 17 7.11 -16.68 0.24
C GLN A 17 5.77 -16.15 -0.31
N TYR A 18 4.72 -16.10 0.53
CA TYR A 18 3.43 -15.54 0.14
C TYR A 18 3.53 -14.07 -0.28
N ILE A 19 4.17 -13.22 0.53
CA ILE A 19 4.35 -11.81 0.18
C ILE A 19 5.12 -11.67 -1.14
N ILE A 20 6.21 -12.43 -1.33
CA ILE A 20 6.98 -12.43 -2.59
C ILE A 20 6.09 -12.82 -3.77
N ALA A 21 5.31 -13.89 -3.62
CA ALA A 21 4.46 -14.42 -4.68
C ALA A 21 3.43 -13.37 -5.10
N VAL A 22 2.70 -12.80 -4.14
CA VAL A 22 1.69 -11.75 -4.39
C VAL A 22 2.31 -10.54 -5.07
N LEU A 23 3.43 -10.01 -4.56
CA LEU A 23 4.04 -8.82 -5.15
C LEU A 23 4.58 -9.07 -6.57
N ASN A 24 5.12 -10.27 -6.84
CA ASN A 24 5.49 -10.65 -8.19
C ASN A 24 4.27 -10.79 -9.11
N GLU A 25 3.17 -11.35 -8.61
CA GLU A 25 1.93 -11.49 -9.37
C GLU A 25 1.34 -10.13 -9.75
N VAL A 26 1.39 -9.14 -8.84
CA VAL A 26 1.02 -7.75 -9.16
C VAL A 26 1.88 -7.22 -10.32
N ILE A 27 3.20 -7.38 -10.26
CA ILE A 27 4.11 -6.92 -11.32
C ILE A 27 3.81 -7.63 -12.65
N ASN A 28 3.62 -8.94 -12.62
CA ASN A 28 3.41 -9.75 -13.82
C ASN A 28 2.04 -9.50 -14.46
N TYR A 29 0.98 -9.42 -13.66
CA TYR A 29 -0.38 -9.25 -14.15
C TYR A 29 -0.57 -7.87 -14.78
N TYR A 30 -0.16 -6.81 -14.10
CA TYR A 30 -0.32 -5.45 -14.64
C TYR A 30 0.74 -5.11 -15.70
N GLY A 31 1.92 -5.72 -15.65
CA GLY A 31 2.95 -5.61 -16.69
C GLY A 31 3.23 -4.16 -17.10
N ASP A 32 3.17 -3.89 -18.41
CA ASP A 32 3.41 -2.56 -18.97
C ASP A 32 2.43 -1.48 -18.49
N SER A 33 1.27 -1.87 -17.98
CA SER A 33 0.31 -0.91 -17.40
C SER A 33 0.72 -0.44 -16.00
N LEU A 34 1.56 -1.20 -15.29
CA LEU A 34 2.06 -0.83 -13.96
C LEU A 34 3.08 0.29 -14.08
N VAL A 35 2.82 1.42 -13.45
CA VAL A 35 3.76 2.55 -13.39
C VAL A 35 4.26 2.84 -11.98
N GLY A 36 3.58 2.29 -10.97
CA GLY A 36 4.00 2.38 -9.58
C GLY A 36 3.40 1.25 -8.73
N CYS A 37 4.20 0.69 -7.83
CA CYS A 37 3.76 -0.20 -6.77
C CYS A 37 4.56 0.07 -5.49
N ALA A 38 3.88 0.19 -4.36
CA ALA A 38 4.50 0.29 -3.05
C ALA A 38 3.70 -0.45 -1.99
N VAL A 39 4.40 -0.99 -0.99
CA VAL A 39 3.77 -1.47 0.26
C VAL A 39 3.79 -0.34 1.28
N PHE A 40 2.68 -0.12 1.96
CA PHE A 40 2.57 0.84 3.04
C PHE A 40 1.92 0.19 4.27
N GLY A 41 1.44 1.00 5.21
CA GLY A 41 0.70 0.50 6.36
C GLY A 41 1.56 -0.32 7.32
N SER A 42 0.95 -1.31 7.98
CA SER A 42 1.57 -2.01 9.11
C SER A 42 2.82 -2.80 8.74
N TYR A 43 2.85 -3.38 7.54
CA TYR A 43 4.03 -4.08 7.00
C TYR A 43 5.19 -3.12 6.74
N ALA A 44 4.90 -1.91 6.26
CA ALA A 44 5.91 -0.87 6.08
C ALA A 44 6.46 -0.35 7.42
N ARG A 45 5.59 -0.20 8.43
CA ARG A 45 5.96 0.23 9.78
C ARG A 45 6.71 -0.82 10.59
N GLY A 46 6.57 -2.10 10.24
CA GLY A 46 7.11 -3.23 11.02
C GLY A 46 6.33 -3.54 12.31
N ASP A 47 5.16 -2.93 12.49
CA ASP A 47 4.24 -3.18 13.60
C ASP A 47 3.10 -4.15 13.23
N ASN A 48 3.16 -4.75 12.03
CA ASN A 48 2.23 -5.78 11.58
C ASN A 48 2.15 -6.96 12.55
N ARG A 49 0.95 -7.53 12.62
CA ARG A 49 0.55 -8.69 13.41
C ARG A 49 0.20 -9.84 12.47
N LYS A 50 -0.03 -11.02 13.04
CA LYS A 50 -0.43 -12.21 12.28
C LYS A 50 -1.75 -12.06 11.52
N ASN A 51 -2.59 -11.11 11.93
CA ASN A 51 -3.89 -10.79 11.32
C ASN A 51 -3.89 -9.42 10.62
N SER A 52 -2.72 -8.92 10.23
CA SER A 52 -2.61 -7.62 9.56
C SER A 52 -2.70 -7.76 8.06
N ASP A 53 -3.36 -6.77 7.45
CA ASP A 53 -3.52 -6.65 6.00
C ASP A 53 -2.22 -6.23 5.33
N LEU A 54 -2.04 -6.66 4.08
CA LEU A 54 -0.98 -6.19 3.19
C LEU A 54 -1.51 -5.03 2.34
N ASP A 55 -1.23 -3.81 2.79
CA ASP A 55 -1.61 -2.58 2.11
C ASP A 55 -0.71 -2.30 0.90
N LEU A 56 -1.32 -2.16 -0.29
CA LEU A 56 -0.63 -1.98 -1.56
C LEU A 56 -1.12 -0.70 -2.25
N LEU A 57 -0.22 0.22 -2.56
CA LEU A 57 -0.50 1.29 -3.53
C LEU A 57 -0.12 0.76 -4.92
N ILE A 58 -1.06 0.76 -5.85
CA ILE A 58 -0.86 0.34 -7.24
C ILE A 58 -1.27 1.49 -8.13
N ILE A 59 -0.35 1.98 -8.96
CA ILE A 59 -0.61 3.04 -9.94
C ILE A 59 -0.48 2.44 -11.33
N LEU A 60 -1.56 2.55 -12.10
CA LEU A 60 -1.66 2.07 -13.47
C LEU A 60 -1.69 3.24 -14.45
N THR A 61 -1.16 3.04 -15.66
CA THR A 61 -1.26 4.02 -16.75
C THR A 61 -2.72 4.41 -17.00
N SER A 62 -3.61 3.41 -17.02
CA SER A 62 -5.06 3.56 -17.10
C SER A 62 -5.73 2.35 -16.45
N ALA A 63 -6.94 2.52 -15.93
CA ALA A 63 -7.70 1.44 -15.31
C ALA A 63 -9.21 1.62 -15.57
N PRO A 64 -10.00 0.53 -15.56
CA PRO A 64 -11.46 0.64 -15.60
C PRO A 64 -12.00 1.29 -14.31
N GLY A 65 -13.33 1.44 -14.21
CA GLY A 65 -13.97 1.93 -12.98
C GLY A 65 -13.60 1.12 -11.74
N PHE A 66 -13.74 1.73 -10.55
CA PHE A 66 -13.27 1.18 -9.27
C PHE A 66 -13.70 -0.27 -9.00
N SER A 67 -14.99 -0.58 -9.14
CA SER A 67 -15.50 -1.93 -8.90
C SER A 67 -14.87 -2.97 -9.82
N ARG A 68 -14.65 -2.62 -11.09
CA ARG A 68 -14.06 -3.54 -12.07
C ARG A 68 -12.59 -3.78 -11.79
N ARG A 69 -11.81 -2.72 -11.52
CA ARG A 69 -10.36 -2.90 -11.23
C ARG A 69 -10.12 -3.71 -9.94
N LEU A 70 -11.01 -3.60 -8.95
CA LEU A 70 -10.93 -4.41 -7.74
C LEU A 70 -11.28 -5.87 -8.02
N GLY A 71 -12.34 -6.13 -8.81
CA GLY A 71 -12.66 -7.48 -9.27
C GLY A 71 -11.52 -8.12 -10.06
N ASP A 72 -10.92 -7.36 -10.98
CA ASP A 72 -9.77 -7.79 -11.78
C ASP A 72 -8.58 -8.15 -10.87
N PHE A 73 -8.32 -7.38 -9.81
CA PHE A 73 -7.26 -7.67 -8.83
C PHE A 73 -7.53 -8.97 -8.07
N VAL A 74 -8.75 -9.12 -7.52
CA VAL A 74 -9.12 -10.33 -6.78
C VAL A 74 -8.96 -11.56 -7.67
N GLU A 75 -9.52 -11.51 -8.87
CA GLU A 75 -9.53 -12.65 -9.80
C GLU A 75 -8.12 -13.04 -10.26
N ASN A 76 -7.29 -12.04 -10.60
CA ASN A 76 -6.04 -12.29 -11.32
C ASN A 76 -4.79 -12.24 -10.44
N VAL A 77 -4.89 -11.74 -9.20
CA VAL A 77 -3.78 -11.65 -8.25
C VAL A 77 -4.09 -12.44 -6.98
N GLU A 78 -5.18 -12.12 -6.29
CA GLU A 78 -5.45 -12.69 -4.96
C GLU A 78 -5.80 -14.18 -5.01
N MET A 79 -6.77 -14.57 -5.85
CA MET A 79 -7.23 -15.96 -5.96
C MET A 79 -6.12 -16.92 -6.42
N LYS A 80 -5.10 -16.44 -7.15
CA LYS A 80 -3.94 -17.26 -7.54
C LYS A 80 -3.11 -17.73 -6.35
N HIS A 81 -3.22 -17.04 -5.22
CA HIS A 81 -2.47 -17.33 -4.00
C HIS A 81 -3.36 -17.78 -2.83
N GLU A 82 -4.65 -18.00 -3.07
CA GLU A 82 -5.62 -18.44 -2.05
C GLU A 82 -5.17 -19.71 -1.32
N LYS A 83 -4.68 -20.73 -2.05
CA LYS A 83 -4.17 -21.97 -1.44
C LYS A 83 -3.00 -21.73 -0.48
N LEU A 84 -2.13 -20.77 -0.83
CA LEU A 84 -0.98 -20.42 0.00
C LEU A 84 -1.42 -19.61 1.23
N ALA A 85 -2.37 -18.70 1.06
CA ALA A 85 -3.01 -17.98 2.17
C ALA A 85 -3.73 -18.94 3.14
N GLN A 86 -4.47 -19.92 2.61
CA GLN A 86 -5.12 -20.95 3.42
C GLN A 86 -4.11 -21.78 4.19
N THR A 87 -3.00 -22.18 3.54
CA THR A 87 -1.92 -22.92 4.21
C THR A 87 -1.30 -22.11 5.36
N LEU A 88 -1.09 -20.81 5.17
CA LEU A 88 -0.61 -19.91 6.22
C LEU A 88 -1.56 -19.85 7.42
N TYR A 89 -2.86 -19.77 7.14
CA TYR A 89 -3.87 -19.75 8.18
C TYR A 89 -3.91 -21.07 8.96
N GLU A 90 -4.02 -22.19 8.25
CA GLU A 90 -4.17 -23.52 8.87
C GLU A 90 -2.93 -23.97 9.64
N GLN A 91 -1.72 -23.66 9.15
CA GLN A 91 -0.47 -24.16 9.72
C GLN A 91 0.20 -23.19 10.71
N GLU A 92 0.03 -21.88 10.51
CA GLU A 92 0.80 -20.88 11.24
C GLU A 92 -0.06 -19.84 11.98
N ASP A 93 -1.40 -19.94 11.87
CA ASP A 93 -2.37 -18.98 12.41
C ASP A 93 -2.09 -17.55 11.92
N ILE A 94 -1.69 -17.44 10.65
CA ILE A 94 -1.44 -16.17 9.96
C ILE A 94 -2.59 -15.92 8.99
N PHE A 95 -3.28 -14.82 9.21
CA PHE A 95 -4.35 -14.33 8.36
C PHE A 95 -3.93 -13.02 7.72
N ILE A 96 -3.81 -13.01 6.39
CA ILE A 96 -3.30 -11.88 5.64
C ILE A 96 -4.28 -11.56 4.50
N GLU A 97 -5.00 -10.45 4.64
CA GLU A 97 -5.85 -9.93 3.56
C GLU A 97 -5.03 -8.98 2.68
N LEU A 98 -5.33 -8.95 1.38
CA LEU A 98 -4.74 -7.99 0.47
C LEU A 98 -5.60 -6.74 0.42
N SER A 99 -5.00 -5.57 0.66
CA SER A 99 -5.69 -4.28 0.68
C SER A 99 -5.15 -3.39 -0.44
N PRO A 100 -5.63 -3.56 -1.69
CA PRO A 100 -5.12 -2.82 -2.83
C PRO A 100 -5.79 -1.44 -2.97
N TYR A 101 -4.97 -0.40 -3.00
CA TYR A 101 -5.35 0.95 -3.39
C TYR A 101 -4.90 1.21 -4.84
N ILE A 102 -5.81 0.96 -5.79
CA ILE A 102 -5.51 0.98 -7.22
C ILE A 102 -5.97 2.30 -7.84
N LEU A 103 -5.01 3.09 -8.32
CA LEU A 103 -5.24 4.38 -8.97
C LEU A 103 -4.79 4.35 -10.44
N THR A 104 -5.44 5.15 -11.27
CA THR A 104 -4.83 5.58 -12.53
C THR A 104 -3.74 6.63 -12.25
N ARG A 105 -2.84 6.84 -13.22
CA ARG A 105 -1.85 7.91 -13.15
C ARG A 105 -2.51 9.27 -12.89
N GLU A 106 -3.62 9.56 -13.56
CA GLU A 106 -4.35 10.82 -13.38
C GLU A 106 -4.95 10.93 -11.97
N GLU A 107 -5.55 9.87 -11.45
CA GLU A 107 -6.10 9.85 -10.09
C GLU A 107 -4.99 9.99 -9.05
N ALA A 108 -3.81 9.39 -9.29
CA ALA A 108 -2.67 9.44 -8.37
C ALA A 108 -2.00 10.82 -8.25
N LEU A 109 -2.23 11.71 -9.21
CA LEU A 109 -1.76 13.10 -9.13
C LEU A 109 -2.63 13.98 -8.24
N LYS A 110 -3.81 13.50 -7.82
CA LYS A 110 -4.66 14.16 -6.83
C LYS A 110 -4.18 13.82 -5.43
N VAL A 111 -4.48 14.68 -4.45
CA VAL A 111 -4.09 14.42 -3.06
C VAL A 111 -5.01 13.34 -2.48
N HIS A 112 -4.40 12.26 -1.97
CA HIS A 112 -5.10 11.21 -1.24
C HIS A 112 -4.57 11.13 0.21
N PRO A 113 -5.44 10.96 1.21
CA PRO A 113 -5.01 10.87 2.61
C PRO A 113 -3.96 9.78 2.88
N ILE A 114 -4.02 8.66 2.15
CA ILE A 114 -3.06 7.55 2.26
C ILE A 114 -1.61 7.97 1.96
N TYR A 115 -1.39 9.09 1.27
CA TYR A 115 -0.05 9.57 0.94
C TYR A 115 0.73 10.01 2.17
N PHE A 116 0.05 10.43 3.24
CA PHE A 116 0.70 10.78 4.49
C PHE A 116 1.31 9.56 5.19
N ASP A 117 0.69 8.39 5.08
CA ASP A 117 1.24 7.14 5.61
C ASP A 117 2.51 6.72 4.85
N LEU A 118 2.52 6.92 3.54
CA LEU A 118 3.67 6.66 2.69
C LEU A 118 4.87 7.57 3.00
N VAL A 119 4.67 8.80 3.51
CA VAL A 119 5.77 9.73 3.82
C VAL A 119 6.74 9.13 4.85
N GLU A 120 6.22 8.48 5.88
CA GLU A 120 7.04 7.99 6.98
C GLU A 120 7.51 6.55 6.78
N TYR A 121 6.62 5.68 6.29
CA TYR A 121 6.93 4.26 6.11
C TYR A 121 6.36 3.73 4.81
N HIS A 122 7.26 3.37 3.90
CA HIS A 122 6.91 2.73 2.64
C HIS A 122 8.03 1.82 2.15
N TYR A 123 7.66 0.86 1.31
CA TYR A 123 8.60 0.08 0.52
C TYR A 123 8.25 0.22 -0.96
N LEU A 124 9.11 0.90 -1.71
CA LEU A 124 8.98 0.98 -3.17
C LEU A 124 9.26 -0.39 -3.79
N ILE A 125 8.22 -0.96 -4.40
CA ILE A 125 8.28 -2.26 -5.08
C ILE A 125 8.67 -2.07 -6.55
N TYR A 126 8.02 -1.11 -7.21
CA TYR A 126 8.21 -0.77 -8.61
C TYR A 126 7.89 0.71 -8.79
N ASP A 127 8.82 1.51 -9.31
CA ASP A 127 8.59 2.95 -9.54
C ASP A 127 9.58 3.50 -10.59
N PRO A 128 9.57 2.97 -11.83
CA PRO A 128 10.57 3.30 -12.85
C PRO A 128 10.57 4.78 -13.25
N GLU A 129 9.42 5.44 -13.15
CA GLU A 129 9.24 6.85 -13.48
C GLU A 129 9.27 7.78 -12.25
N ASN A 130 9.56 7.24 -11.06
CA ASN A 130 9.57 7.99 -9.79
C ASN A 130 8.23 8.68 -9.46
N ILE A 131 7.10 8.13 -9.89
CA ILE A 131 5.76 8.70 -9.63
C ILE A 131 5.46 8.62 -8.14
N ILE A 132 5.66 7.45 -7.53
CA ILE A 132 5.41 7.27 -6.09
C ILE A 132 6.38 8.11 -5.28
N ALA A 133 7.66 8.12 -5.64
CA ALA A 133 8.66 8.97 -4.99
C ALA A 133 8.29 10.47 -5.08
N SER A 134 7.78 10.94 -6.22
CA SER A 134 7.32 12.32 -6.39
C SER A 134 6.08 12.64 -5.53
N ILE A 135 5.13 11.69 -5.44
CA ILE A 135 3.94 11.81 -4.59
C ILE A 135 4.36 11.93 -3.12
N ILE A 136 5.26 11.07 -2.66
CA ILE A 136 5.79 11.06 -1.30
C ILE A 136 6.47 12.40 -0.97
N ASN A 137 7.34 12.89 -1.85
CA ASN A 137 8.01 14.18 -1.65
C ASN A 137 7.00 15.35 -1.60
N SER A 138 5.98 15.32 -2.46
CA SER A 138 4.94 16.36 -2.48
C SER A 138 4.08 16.34 -1.22
N ALA A 139 3.72 15.14 -0.73
CA ALA A 139 2.99 14.96 0.52
C ALA A 139 3.82 15.39 1.74
N ALA A 140 5.12 15.06 1.78
CA ALA A 140 6.03 15.51 2.82
C ALA A 140 6.13 17.04 2.89
N ASN A 141 6.30 17.70 1.74
CA ASN A 141 6.33 19.15 1.63
C ASN A 141 5.00 19.79 2.07
N LEU A 142 3.86 19.15 1.77
CA LEU A 142 2.55 19.62 2.21
C LEU A 142 2.40 19.53 3.73
N LEU A 143 2.78 18.39 4.34
CA LEU A 143 2.76 18.20 5.79
C LEU A 143 3.64 19.23 6.51
N GLU A 144 4.85 19.49 5.99
CA GLU A 144 5.77 20.50 6.53
C GLU A 144 5.16 21.90 6.47
N LYS A 145 4.61 22.30 5.31
CA LYS A 145 3.97 23.61 5.12
C LYS A 145 2.77 23.83 6.04
N LEU A 146 1.99 22.78 6.30
CA LEU A 146 0.83 22.83 7.18
C LEU A 146 1.21 22.83 8.66
N GLY A 147 2.49 22.63 8.99
CA GLY A 147 2.95 22.45 10.36
C GLY A 147 2.33 21.22 11.00
N ALA A 148 1.96 20.21 10.19
CA ALA A 148 1.37 18.98 10.68
C ALA A 148 2.37 18.28 11.59
N ARG A 149 1.95 18.01 12.82
CA ARG A 149 2.73 17.30 13.83
C ARG A 149 2.04 15.98 14.10
N LYS A 150 2.78 14.89 14.02
CA LYS A 150 2.26 13.59 14.43
C LYS A 150 2.21 13.55 15.95
N SER A 151 1.02 13.40 16.53
CA SER A 151 0.86 13.18 17.96
C SER A 151 0.47 11.72 18.18
N ARG A 152 1.05 11.13 19.24
CA ARG A 152 0.69 9.77 19.64
C ARG A 152 -0.40 9.89 20.69
N THR A 153 -1.64 9.61 20.30
CA THR A 153 -2.76 9.51 21.22
C THR A 153 -2.99 8.02 21.51
N ASN A 154 -2.59 7.54 22.69
CA ASN A 154 -2.67 6.12 23.09
C ASN A 154 -1.86 5.15 22.18
N ASN A 155 -2.54 4.15 21.60
CA ASN A 155 -1.99 3.14 20.68
C ASN A 155 -2.26 3.47 19.20
N THR A 156 -2.81 4.65 18.91
CA THR A 156 -3.07 5.13 17.54
C THR A 156 -2.15 6.30 17.22
N TRP A 157 -1.80 6.40 15.94
CA TRP A 157 -1.04 7.52 15.40
C TRP A 157 -2.03 8.47 14.75
N GLU A 158 -2.03 9.73 15.19
CA GLU A 158 -2.89 10.76 14.63
C GLU A 158 -2.02 11.88 14.05
N TRP A 159 -2.37 12.32 12.85
CA TRP A 159 -1.79 13.51 12.27
C TRP A 159 -2.54 14.73 12.81
N ASP A 160 -1.94 15.44 13.77
CA ASP A 160 -2.43 16.74 14.23
C ASP A 160 -2.00 17.78 13.20
N THR A 161 -2.96 18.19 12.41
CA THR A 161 -2.78 19.10 11.30
C THR A 161 -3.23 20.49 11.75
N GLY A 162 -2.40 21.15 12.57
CA GLY A 162 -2.84 22.31 13.36
C GLY A 162 -3.83 23.28 12.68
N LYS A 163 -3.51 23.82 11.49
CA LYS A 163 -4.38 24.74 10.72
C LYS A 163 -5.21 24.06 9.62
N MET A 164 -5.65 22.82 9.82
CA MET A 164 -6.40 22.12 8.78
C MET A 164 -7.88 22.49 8.84
N GLY A 165 -8.24 23.50 8.06
CA GLY A 165 -9.58 23.56 7.46
C GLY A 165 -9.77 22.40 6.47
N PHE A 166 -11.01 22.24 6.04
CA PHE A 166 -11.49 21.23 5.09
C PHE A 166 -10.51 21.00 3.92
N LEU A 167 -10.00 19.77 3.78
CA LEU A 167 -9.04 19.38 2.73
C LEU A 167 -9.67 19.07 1.37
N GLY A 168 -11.00 19.19 1.25
CA GLY A 168 -11.72 18.88 0.02
C GLY A 168 -12.35 17.49 -0.01
N GLY A 169 -13.48 17.44 -0.71
CA GLY A 169 -14.56 16.46 -0.74
C GLY A 169 -15.82 17.29 -1.01
N MET A 170 -16.76 16.91 -1.88
CA MET A 170 -17.96 17.74 -2.04
C MET A 170 -18.72 17.73 -0.72
N ASP A 171 -18.99 18.91 -0.16
CA ASP A 171 -20.08 19.06 0.81
C ASP A 171 -21.37 18.64 0.07
N LEU A 172 -21.95 17.52 0.50
CA LEU A 172 -23.30 17.12 0.10
C LEU A 172 -24.32 17.85 0.97
#